data_AF-A0A0G1XQV7-F1
#
_entry.id   AF-A0A0G1XQV7-F1
#
_cell.length_a   1.000
_cell.length_b   1.000
_cell.length_c   1.000
_cell.angle_alpha   90.00
_cell.angle_beta   90.00
_cell.angle_gamma   90.00
#
_symmetry.space_group_name_H-M   'P 1'
#
loop_
_entity.id
_entity.type
_entity.pdbx_description
1 polymer ?
#
loop_
_entity_poly.entity_id
_entity_poly.type
_entity_poly.pdbx_seq_one_letter_code
_entity_poly.pdbx_strand_id
1 'polypeptide(L)'
;MIGLTCMIIKTALKRPGRSKSFTNLKKEVEALRSLVISLVGEDPEGSYKPKFVKEMLEAVKERPSYTFTNRKSFLAQLKRV
;
A
#
# COMPACT_ATOMS: atom_id res chain seq x y z
N MET A 1 35.14 21.77 6.72
CA MET A 1 35.36 21.39 5.31
C MET A 1 34.65 20.09 4.86
N ILE A 2 33.99 19.32 5.74
CA ILE A 2 33.31 18.06 5.40
C ILE A 2 31.92 18.27 4.78
N GLY A 3 31.27 19.42 5.06
CA GLY A 3 29.94 19.72 4.53
C GLY A 3 29.91 19.99 3.02
N LEU A 4 30.97 20.59 2.46
CA LEU A 4 31.02 20.98 1.06
C LEU A 4 31.26 19.77 0.14
N THR A 5 32.08 18.80 0.55
CA THR A 5 32.28 17.54 -0.19
C THR A 5 31.00 16.70 -0.20
N CYS A 6 30.23 16.67 0.90
CA CYS A 6 28.94 15.97 0.94
C CYS A 6 27.89 16.59 -0.02
N MET A 7 27.87 17.92 -0.15
CA MET A 7 26.97 18.60 -1.09
C MET A 7 27.35 18.34 -2.55
N ILE A 8 28.64 18.39 -2.90
CA ILE A 8 29.13 18.12 -4.26
C ILE A 8 28.84 16.67 -4.68
N ILE A 9 28.97 15.70 -3.77
CA ILE A 9 28.64 14.29 -4.05
C ILE A 9 27.14 14.09 -4.26
N LYS A 10 26.28 14.76 -3.47
CA LYS A 10 24.80 14.67 -3.62
C LYS A 10 24.31 15.29 -4.93
N THR A 11 24.90 16.38 -5.39
CA THR A 11 24.53 17.00 -6.68
C THR A 11 25.02 16.19 -7.88
N ALA A 12 26.18 15.53 -7.78
CA ALA A 12 26.72 14.66 -8.83
C ALA A 12 25.94 13.34 -9.00
N LEU A 13 25.26 12.84 -7.95
CA LEU A 13 24.47 11.60 -7.97
C LEU A 13 22.97 11.84 -8.26
N LYS A 14 22.59 12.94 -8.91
CA LYS A 14 21.22 13.14 -9.39
C LYS A 14 20.94 12.21 -10.57
N ARG A 15 20.50 10.97 -10.27
CA ARG A 15 20.12 9.99 -11.30
C ARG A 15 18.94 10.55 -12.11
N PRO A 16 19.03 10.63 -13.46
CA PRO A 16 17.95 11.11 -14.29
C PRO A 16 16.72 10.20 -14.14
N GLY A 17 15.56 10.82 -13.96
CA GLY A 17 14.30 10.17 -13.66
C GLY A 17 13.84 9.24 -14.78
N ARG A 18 13.94 7.94 -14.56
CA ARG A 18 13.18 6.90 -15.27
C ARG A 18 11.87 6.65 -14.51
N SER A 19 10.91 7.59 -14.61
CA SER A 19 9.78 7.65 -13.69
C SER A 19 8.56 6.80 -14.10
N LYS A 20 8.38 6.48 -15.39
CA LYS A 20 7.23 5.70 -15.87
C LYS A 20 7.48 4.19 -15.88
N SER A 21 8.65 3.75 -16.35
CA SER A 21 8.95 2.31 -16.38
C SER A 21 9.08 1.73 -14.98
N PHE A 22 9.69 2.46 -14.05
CA PHE A 22 9.89 2.00 -12.68
C PHE A 22 8.58 1.87 -11.89
N THR A 23 7.64 2.79 -12.11
CA THR A 23 6.32 2.74 -11.48
C THR A 23 5.47 1.61 -12.05
N ASN A 24 5.53 1.36 -13.36
CA ASN A 24 4.87 0.21 -13.98
C ASN A 24 5.49 -1.12 -13.53
N LEU A 25 6.83 -1.22 -13.49
CA LEU A 25 7.52 -2.42 -13.00
C LEU A 25 7.12 -2.73 -11.56
N LYS A 26 7.00 -1.70 -10.71
CA LYS A 26 6.58 -1.87 -9.33
C LYS A 26 5.15 -2.45 -9.25
N LYS A 27 4.21 -1.92 -10.05
CA LYS A 27 2.83 -2.44 -10.12
C LYS A 27 2.78 -3.87 -10.62
N GLU A 28 3.57 -4.21 -11.64
CA GLU A 28 3.65 -5.56 -12.19
C GLU A 28 4.20 -6.55 -11.14
N VAL A 29 5.26 -6.17 -10.42
CA VAL A 29 5.83 -6.99 -9.33
C VAL A 29 4.84 -7.16 -8.18
N GLU A 30 4.06 -6.13 -7.82
CA GLU A 30 3.01 -6.21 -6.82
C GLU A 30 1.88 -7.17 -7.24
N ALA A 31 1.46 -7.12 -8.51
CA ALA A 31 0.46 -8.04 -9.05
C ALA A 31 0.97 -9.50 -9.06
N LEU A 32 2.23 -9.71 -9.47
CA LEU A 32 2.89 -11.01 -9.44
C LEU A 32 3.00 -11.57 -8.01
N ARG A 33 3.36 -10.74 -7.03
CA ARG A 33 3.38 -11.16 -5.61
C ARG A 33 2.00 -11.57 -5.12
N SER A 34 0.97 -10.79 -5.45
CA SER A 34 -0.42 -11.11 -5.11
C SER A 34 -0.87 -12.45 -5.72
N LEU A 35 -0.49 -12.71 -6.97
CA LEU A 35 -0.77 -13.99 -7.63
C LEU A 35 -0.07 -15.17 -6.92
N VAL A 36 1.20 -15.02 -6.57
CA VAL A 36 1.97 -16.06 -5.87
C VAL A 36 1.37 -16.37 -4.50
N ILE A 37 0.99 -15.33 -3.73
CA ILE A 37 0.31 -15.50 -2.44
C ILE A 37 -1.02 -16.23 -2.62
N SER A 38 -1.75 -15.93 -3.70
CA SER A 38 -3.03 -16.60 -4.01
C SER A 38 -2.85 -18.08 -4.38
N LEU A 39 -1.71 -18.46 -4.95
CA LEU A 39 -1.39 -19.85 -5.34
C LEU A 39 -0.81 -20.68 -4.20
N VAL A 40 0.15 -20.12 -3.45
CA VAL A 40 0.82 -20.80 -2.33
C VAL A 40 -0.06 -20.78 -1.09
N GLY A 41 -0.94 -19.79 -0.95
CA GLY A 41 -1.87 -19.67 0.16
C GLY A 41 -1.21 -19.24 1.47
N GLU A 42 0.08 -18.88 1.48
CA GLU A 42 0.84 -18.48 2.66
C GLU A 42 1.80 -17.33 2.34
N ASP A 43 1.89 -16.37 3.25
CA ASP A 43 2.84 -15.24 3.28
C ASP A 43 3.38 -15.11 4.72
N PRO A 44 4.50 -14.43 5.01
CA PRO A 44 4.92 -14.04 6.35
C PRO A 44 3.83 -13.50 7.30
N GLU A 45 2.74 -12.93 6.80
CA GLU A 45 1.59 -12.49 7.61
C GLU A 45 0.62 -13.64 8.00
N GLY A 46 0.76 -14.82 7.41
CA GLY A 46 -0.04 -16.02 7.66
C GLY A 46 -0.69 -16.61 6.41
N SER A 47 -1.65 -17.50 6.61
CA SER A 47 -2.35 -18.17 5.50
C SER A 47 -3.42 -17.27 4.87
N TYR A 48 -3.40 -17.18 3.54
CA TYR A 48 -4.40 -16.48 2.74
C TYR A 48 -5.77 -17.17 2.85
N LYS A 49 -6.79 -16.40 3.22
CA LYS A 49 -8.18 -16.89 3.37
C LYS A 49 -9.06 -16.33 2.25
N PRO A 50 -9.26 -17.07 1.14
CA PRO A 50 -10.03 -16.56 0.00
C PRO A 50 -11.48 -16.21 0.36
N LYS A 51 -12.07 -16.94 1.32
CA LYS A 51 -13.43 -16.66 1.83
C LYS A 51 -13.53 -15.27 2.45
N PHE A 52 -12.54 -14.89 3.27
CA PHE A 52 -12.48 -13.58 3.92
C PHE A 52 -12.37 -12.45 2.88
N VAL A 53 -11.52 -12.63 1.86
CA VAL A 53 -11.38 -11.64 0.78
C VAL A 53 -12.70 -11.46 0.04
N LYS A 54 -13.40 -12.57 -0.28
CA LYS A 54 -14.72 -12.50 -0.92
C LYS A 54 -15.74 -11.75 -0.06
N GLU A 55 -15.81 -12.05 1.24
CA GLU A 55 -16.71 -11.38 2.18
C GLU A 55 -16.41 -9.87 2.26
N MET A 56 -15.14 -9.48 2.34
CA MET A 56 -14.74 -8.07 2.33
C MET A 56 -15.10 -7.36 1.02
N LEU A 57 -14.89 -8.02 -0.13
CA LEU A 57 -15.23 -7.44 -1.43
C LEU A 57 -16.75 -7.27 -1.61
N GLU A 58 -17.56 -8.16 -1.06
CA GLU A 58 -19.02 -7.96 -1.03
C GLU A 58 -19.39 -6.82 -0.08
N ALA A 59 -18.81 -6.77 1.12
CA ALA A 59 -19.07 -5.70 2.09
C ALA A 59 -18.72 -4.29 1.54
N VAL A 60 -17.71 -4.17 0.68
CA VAL A 60 -17.36 -2.90 0.02
C VAL A 60 -18.45 -2.42 -0.95
N LYS A 61 -19.24 -3.34 -1.54
CA LYS A 61 -20.35 -2.97 -2.43
C LYS A 61 -21.59 -2.52 -1.67
N GLU A 62 -21.70 -2.86 -0.39
CA GLU A 62 -22.82 -2.46 0.46
C GLU A 62 -22.80 -0.95 0.70
N ARG A 63 -23.99 -0.36 0.93
CA ARG A 63 -24.09 1.07 1.22
C ARG A 63 -23.50 1.34 2.61
N PRO A 64 -22.48 2.20 2.74
CA PRO A 64 -21.86 2.48 4.03
C PRO A 64 -22.89 3.17 4.93
N SER A 65 -23.12 2.60 6.11
CA SER A 65 -23.98 3.22 7.13
C SER A 65 -23.29 4.39 7.83
N TYR A 66 -21.96 4.43 7.77
CA TYR A 66 -21.13 5.44 8.43
C TYR A 66 -20.02 5.90 7.49
N THR A 67 -19.80 7.22 7.46
CA THR A 67 -18.70 7.84 6.72
C THR A 67 -17.88 8.68 7.69
N PHE A 68 -16.56 8.55 7.62
CA PHE A 68 -15.64 9.36 8.41
C PHE A 68 -14.52 9.89 7.50
N THR A 69 -14.22 11.17 7.64
CA THR A 69 -13.18 11.86 6.84
C THR A 69 -11.93 12.17 7.67
N ASN A 70 -11.99 12.02 8.99
CA ASN A 70 -10.88 12.33 9.88
C ASN A 70 -10.93 11.49 11.17
N ARG A 71 -9.79 11.42 11.87
CA ARG A 71 -9.64 10.62 13.10
C ARG A 71 -10.64 11.01 14.19
N LYS A 72 -10.96 12.29 14.33
CA LYS A 72 -11.91 12.77 15.35
C LYS A 72 -13.33 12.31 15.04
N SER A 73 -13.77 12.38 13.78
CA SER A 73 -15.11 11.94 13.37
C SER A 73 -15.28 10.42 13.47
N PHE A 74 -14.23 9.65 13.22
CA PHE A 74 -14.23 8.21 13.46
C PHE A 74 -14.43 7.85 14.94
N LEU A 75 -13.61 8.42 15.84
CA LEU A 75 -13.69 8.12 17.27
C LEU A 75 -15.00 8.59 17.91
N ALA A 76 -15.60 9.68 17.42
CA ALA A 76 -16.89 10.15 17.89
C ALA A 76 -18.03 9.18 17.55
N GLN A 77 -17.96 8.50 16.39
CA GLN A 77 -18.95 7.51 15.98
C GLN A 77 -18.78 6.20 16.78
N LEU A 78 -17.54 5.76 17.04
CA LEU A 78 -17.28 4.57 17.85
C LEU A 78 -17.77 4.68 19.30
N LYS A 79 -17.68 5.87 19.92
CA LYS A 79 -18.15 6.08 21.29
C LYS A 79 -19.68 6.10 21.43
N ARG A 80 -20.41 6.14 20.30
CA ARG A 80 -21.86 6.30 20.25
C ARG A 80 -22.60 4.98 20.00
N VAL A 81 -21.88 3.93 19.60
CA VAL A 81 -22.35 2.54 19.48
C VAL A 81 -22.10 1.84 20.80
#